data_AF-A0A8I1PS89-F1
#
_entry.id   AF-A0A8I1PS89-F1
#
_cell.length_a   1.000
_cell.length_b   1.000
_cell.length_c   1.000
_cell.angle_alpha   90.00
_cell.angle_beta   90.00
_cell.angle_gamma   90.00
#
_symmetry.space_group_name_H-M   'P 1'
#
loop_
_entity.id
_entity.type
_entity.pdbx_description
1 polymer ?
#
loop_
_entity_poly.entity_id
_entity_poly.type
_entity_poly.pdbx_seq_one_letter_code
_entity_poly.pdbx_strand_id
1 'polypeptide(L)'
;MIRKPQEQEQSIWLDYPGRDLVRSDELTNLVQSGKMHGVTTEALCPGGQDARATPDPNHGNPLHAMRTAFIAEVRMLADILYPSYIRTRRREGYVSVPLDPAVASDTEAILAEARRLWSEIARKNLLLAIPATDAGIPAISTLVAEGINVNATMLFTPRKYEQAALGYMEGLEKFAASDNSNICNEKEPEDGESTSPRSLARIPHVAGIASFLLSPIDTAIDTIISSHLNQCGLIKTYSALEREALRGLVGKAAIASAKAAYGRFQAIFSGPRWEALVAMGAQKQRLLWAGTTVENLAYRETRYLDALGEPNTIMSISPALLAAYTQHAEQGPSRKSGWPSRSSRSPDSPHEYANNASVVLSELKKLHISLDEIAERLLSSRLKRQADACADTSSRFPGLRG
;
A
#
# COMPACT_ATOMS: atom_id res chain seq x y z
N MET A 1 14.81 -29.48 -13.09
CA MET A 1 14.50 -29.04 -11.71
C MET A 1 13.92 -27.64 -11.77
N ILE A 2 12.60 -27.47 -11.64
CA ILE A 2 11.99 -26.14 -11.52
C ILE A 2 12.40 -25.61 -10.14
N ARG A 3 13.23 -24.56 -10.09
CA ARG A 3 13.57 -23.90 -8.82
C ARG A 3 12.25 -23.43 -8.19
N LYS A 4 11.88 -23.96 -7.02
CA LYS A 4 10.79 -23.39 -6.21
C LYS A 4 11.08 -21.89 -6.04
N PRO A 5 10.09 -21.00 -6.19
CA PRO A 5 10.28 -19.59 -5.88
C PRO A 5 10.76 -19.47 -4.44
N GLN A 6 11.95 -18.92 -4.23
CA GLN A 6 12.49 -18.68 -2.90
C GLN A 6 11.56 -17.67 -2.19
N GLU A 7 11.11 -17.99 -0.97
CA GLU A 7 10.30 -17.07 -0.16
C GLU A 7 11.13 -15.81 0.11
N GLN A 8 10.66 -14.68 -0.39
CA GLN A 8 11.40 -13.42 -0.35
C GLN A 8 11.05 -12.62 0.92
N GLU A 9 12.05 -11.96 1.48
CA GLU A 9 11.90 -11.13 2.68
C GLU A 9 11.02 -9.90 2.43
N GLN A 10 10.61 -9.24 3.51
CA GLN A 10 9.80 -8.03 3.48
C GLN A 10 10.60 -6.85 2.91
N SER A 11 9.98 -6.10 2.00
CA SER A 11 10.58 -4.90 1.41
C SER A 11 10.19 -3.65 2.19
N ILE A 12 11.03 -2.62 2.17
CA ILE A 12 10.75 -1.34 2.84
C ILE A 12 10.56 -0.24 1.82
N TRP A 13 9.47 0.50 1.95
CA TRP A 13 9.11 1.64 1.11
C TRP A 13 9.01 2.90 1.97
N LEU A 14 9.21 4.05 1.35
CA LEU A 14 9.02 5.34 2.00
C LEU A 14 7.60 5.85 1.76
N ASP A 15 6.95 6.24 2.85
CA ASP A 15 5.70 6.97 2.81
C ASP A 15 5.99 8.46 2.69
N TYR A 16 5.90 8.96 1.45
CA TYR A 16 6.21 10.32 1.04
C TYR A 16 7.60 10.84 1.47
N PRO A 17 8.60 10.89 0.56
CA PRO A 17 9.95 11.36 0.88
C PRO A 17 10.03 12.84 1.31
N GLY A 18 9.06 13.67 0.91
CA GLY A 18 9.22 15.13 0.98
C GLY A 18 10.19 15.67 -0.07
N ARG A 19 10.05 16.94 -0.45
CA ARG A 19 10.81 17.50 -1.59
C ARG A 19 12.31 17.54 -1.37
N ASP A 20 12.73 17.80 -0.13
CA ASP A 20 14.14 17.93 0.20
C ASP A 20 14.88 16.59 0.04
N LEU A 21 14.25 15.48 0.43
CA LEU A 21 14.83 14.14 0.28
C LEU A 21 14.86 13.68 -1.19
N VAL A 22 13.89 14.10 -2.00
CA VAL A 22 13.88 13.81 -3.46
C VAL A 22 14.97 14.57 -4.20
N ARG A 23 15.23 15.82 -3.78
CA ARG A 23 16.23 16.69 -4.40
C ARG A 23 17.65 16.46 -3.88
N SER A 24 17.81 15.77 -2.76
CA SER A 24 19.11 15.39 -2.22
C SER A 24 19.55 14.03 -2.77
N ASP A 25 20.85 13.73 -2.64
CA ASP A 25 21.39 12.41 -2.99
C ASP A 25 21.01 11.32 -1.96
N GLU A 26 20.33 11.70 -0.88
CA GLU A 26 20.02 10.78 0.23
C GLU A 26 19.06 9.66 -0.22
N LEU A 27 17.99 9.99 -0.94
CA LEU A 27 17.07 8.98 -1.47
C LEU A 27 17.79 8.03 -2.43
N THR A 28 18.62 8.57 -3.33
CA THR A 28 19.45 7.79 -4.26
C THR A 28 20.36 6.83 -3.49
N ASN A 29 21.01 7.30 -2.42
CA ASN A 29 21.87 6.46 -1.58
C ASN A 29 21.11 5.36 -0.84
N LEU A 30 19.90 5.65 -0.33
CA LEU A 30 19.03 4.66 0.32
C LEU A 30 18.60 3.56 -0.65
N VAL A 31 18.29 3.91 -1.91
CA VAL A 31 17.93 2.96 -2.96
C VAL A 31 19.13 2.13 -3.41
N GLN A 32 20.29 2.77 -3.65
CA GLN A 32 21.50 2.08 -4.11
C GLN A 32 22.05 1.11 -3.05
N SER A 33 21.99 1.48 -1.78
CA SER A 33 22.38 0.62 -0.65
C SER A 33 21.39 -0.53 -0.38
N GLY A 34 20.26 -0.61 -1.09
CA GLY A 34 19.25 -1.65 -0.92
C GLY A 34 18.44 -1.52 0.37
N LYS A 35 18.48 -0.35 1.02
CA LYS A 35 17.69 -0.07 2.23
C LYS A 35 16.26 0.35 1.90
N MET A 36 16.02 0.85 0.69
CA MET A 36 14.74 1.37 0.21
C MET A 36 14.40 0.78 -1.16
N HIS A 37 13.14 0.37 -1.32
CA HIS A 37 12.70 -0.43 -2.47
C HIS A 37 11.57 0.23 -3.27
N GLY A 38 10.97 1.30 -2.77
CA GLY A 38 9.89 2.01 -3.45
C GLY A 38 9.37 3.17 -2.62
N VAL A 39 8.43 3.91 -3.19
CA VAL A 39 7.85 5.12 -2.60
C VAL A 39 6.33 5.12 -2.81
N THR A 40 5.57 5.49 -1.78
CA THR A 40 4.17 5.92 -1.90
C THR A 40 4.10 7.44 -1.89
N THR A 41 3.41 8.05 -2.85
CA THR A 41 3.19 9.51 -2.86
C THR A 41 1.83 9.85 -2.25
N GLU A 42 1.68 11.08 -1.78
CA GLU A 42 0.39 11.62 -1.36
C GLU A 42 -0.37 12.23 -2.54
N ALA A 43 -1.67 12.47 -2.35
CA ALA A 43 -2.52 13.09 -3.37
C ALA A 43 -2.04 14.51 -3.69
N LEU A 44 -2.34 14.94 -4.91
CA LEU A 44 -1.87 16.14 -5.60
C LEU A 44 -2.21 17.49 -4.93
N CYS A 45 -2.74 17.48 -3.71
CA CYS A 45 -3.37 18.63 -3.08
C CYS A 45 -2.54 19.09 -1.87
N PRO A 46 -2.20 20.38 -1.75
CA PRO A 46 -1.46 20.93 -0.62
C PRO A 46 -2.30 20.90 0.66
N GLY A 47 -2.24 19.73 1.31
CA GLY A 47 -2.66 19.46 2.67
C GLY A 47 -1.80 18.36 3.33
N GLY A 48 -0.88 17.74 2.58
CA GLY A 48 0.25 16.99 3.14
C GLY A 48 1.16 17.91 3.93
N GLN A 49 2.06 17.33 4.75
CA GLN A 49 2.93 18.05 5.68
C GLN A 49 3.81 19.15 5.04
N ASP A 50 3.86 19.20 3.70
CA ASP A 50 4.63 20.12 2.89
C ASP A 50 3.75 21.05 2.02
N ALA A 51 2.85 21.81 2.65
CA ALA A 51 2.04 22.83 1.99
C ALA A 51 2.90 24.06 1.58
N ARG A 52 3.85 23.94 0.63
CA ARG A 52 4.78 25.07 0.31
C ARG A 52 5.25 25.22 -1.13
N ALA A 53 4.41 24.92 -2.12
CA ALA A 53 4.54 25.60 -3.42
C ALA A 53 3.45 26.66 -3.50
N THR A 54 3.77 27.92 -3.20
CA THR A 54 2.97 29.03 -3.69
C THR A 54 3.09 29.02 -5.22
N PRO A 55 1.99 28.73 -5.96
CA PRO A 55 2.00 28.88 -7.41
C PRO A 55 2.32 30.33 -7.75
N ASP A 56 3.18 30.57 -8.74
CA ASP A 56 3.46 31.91 -9.25
C ASP A 56 2.16 32.48 -9.84
N PRO A 57 1.61 33.58 -9.28
CA PRO A 57 0.37 34.17 -9.77
C PRO A 57 0.44 34.68 -11.21
N ASN A 58 1.63 34.80 -11.80
CA ASN A 58 1.82 35.22 -13.19
C ASN A 58 1.79 34.07 -14.21
N HIS A 59 1.68 32.80 -13.79
CA HIS A 59 1.78 31.63 -14.66
C HIS A 59 0.50 30.74 -14.61
N GLY A 60 -0.52 31.13 -15.38
CA GLY A 60 -1.63 30.23 -15.76
C GLY A 60 -2.52 29.69 -14.62
N ASN A 61 -3.23 28.59 -14.88
CA ASN A 61 -4.11 27.93 -13.90
C ASN A 61 -3.27 27.26 -12.79
N PRO A 62 -3.40 27.66 -11.51
CA PRO A 62 -2.59 27.11 -10.40
C PRO A 62 -2.72 25.61 -10.19
N LEU A 63 -3.91 25.04 -10.39
CA LEU A 63 -4.14 23.59 -10.30
C LEU A 63 -3.40 22.86 -11.42
N HIS A 64 -3.37 23.44 -12.62
CA HIS A 64 -2.57 22.91 -13.72
C HIS A 64 -1.06 22.98 -13.39
N ALA A 65 -0.57 24.10 -12.84
CA ALA A 65 0.83 24.22 -12.42
C ALA A 65 1.21 23.20 -11.33
N MET A 66 0.34 22.99 -10.34
CA MET A 66 0.52 21.97 -9.30
C MET A 66 0.53 20.55 -9.90
N ARG A 67 -0.38 20.26 -10.83
CA ARG A 67 -0.43 18.98 -11.55
C ARG A 67 0.87 18.72 -12.29
N THR A 68 1.34 19.69 -13.06
CA THR A 68 2.61 19.61 -13.79
C THR A 68 3.79 19.39 -12.87
N ALA A 69 3.86 20.13 -11.75
CA ALA A 69 4.94 19.96 -10.76
C ALA A 69 4.93 18.58 -10.11
N PHE A 70 3.75 18.06 -9.73
CA PHE A 70 3.61 16.71 -9.18
C PHE A 70 4.03 15.64 -10.19
N ILE A 71 3.61 15.74 -11.45
CA ILE A 71 4.00 14.78 -12.48
C ILE A 71 5.51 14.81 -12.72
N ALA A 72 6.14 15.99 -12.69
CA ALA A 72 7.59 16.11 -12.77
C ALA A 72 8.30 15.45 -11.57
N GLU A 73 7.79 15.64 -10.36
CA GLU A 73 8.31 15.01 -9.15
C GLU A 73 8.18 13.48 -9.20
N VAL A 74 7.02 12.96 -9.61
CA VAL A 74 6.79 11.52 -9.79
C VAL A 74 7.74 10.93 -10.84
N ARG A 75 7.97 11.62 -11.96
CA ARG A 75 8.94 11.17 -12.98
C ARG A 75 10.35 11.09 -12.41
N MET A 76 10.76 12.08 -11.62
CA MET A 76 12.08 12.09 -10.96
C MET A 76 12.22 10.91 -10.00
N LEU A 77 11.22 10.66 -9.15
CA LEU A 77 11.19 9.51 -8.25
C LEU A 77 11.27 8.18 -9.02
N ALA A 78 10.50 8.07 -10.09
CA ALA A 78 10.49 6.89 -10.94
C ALA A 78 11.87 6.67 -11.58
N ASP A 79 12.54 7.72 -12.04
CA ASP A 79 13.87 7.65 -12.63
C ASP A 79 14.93 7.24 -11.60
N ILE A 80 14.87 7.75 -10.36
CA ILE A 80 15.77 7.35 -9.26
C ILE A 80 15.61 5.86 -8.93
N LEU A 81 14.37 5.34 -8.96
CA LEU A 81 14.06 3.97 -8.59
C LEU A 81 14.22 2.97 -9.75
N TYR A 82 14.30 3.44 -11.00
CA TYR A 82 14.34 2.61 -12.20
C TYR A 82 15.51 1.62 -12.25
N PRO A 83 16.76 1.96 -11.82
CA PRO A 83 17.84 0.98 -11.73
C PRO A 83 17.50 -0.21 -10.83
N SER A 84 16.79 0.02 -9.72
CA SER A 84 16.32 -1.05 -8.84
C SER A 84 15.24 -1.88 -9.52
N TYR A 85 14.33 -1.24 -10.24
CA TYR A 85 13.30 -1.92 -11.04
C TYR A 85 13.89 -2.89 -12.06
N ILE A 86 14.93 -2.48 -12.81
CA ILE A 86 15.60 -3.38 -13.76
C ILE A 86 16.37 -4.48 -13.03
N ARG A 87 17.23 -4.14 -12.06
CA ARG A 87 18.07 -5.09 -11.32
C ARG A 87 17.26 -6.19 -10.62
N THR A 88 16.10 -5.83 -10.08
CA THR A 88 15.23 -6.76 -9.34
C THR A 88 14.22 -7.47 -10.24
N ARG A 89 14.34 -7.31 -11.58
CA ARG A 89 13.39 -7.86 -12.57
C ARG A 89 11.95 -7.48 -12.24
N ARG A 90 11.75 -6.17 -12.10
CA ARG A 90 10.44 -5.53 -11.87
C ARG A 90 9.79 -6.02 -10.57
N ARG A 91 10.59 -6.34 -9.55
CA ARG A 91 10.02 -6.66 -8.22
C ARG A 91 9.96 -5.43 -7.34
N GLU A 92 10.97 -4.57 -7.42
CA GLU A 92 11.09 -3.35 -6.65
C GLU A 92 11.24 -2.14 -7.56
N GLY A 93 11.52 -0.99 -6.98
CA GLY A 93 11.78 0.25 -7.70
C GLY A 93 10.52 0.94 -8.17
N TYR A 94 9.41 0.82 -7.45
CA TYR A 94 8.12 1.39 -7.86
C TYR A 94 7.80 2.71 -7.15
N VAL A 95 7.05 3.57 -7.85
CA VAL A 95 6.38 4.75 -7.30
C VAL A 95 4.87 4.56 -7.36
N SER A 96 4.20 4.57 -6.21
CA SER A 96 2.73 4.51 -6.15
C SER A 96 2.15 5.92 -6.18
N VAL A 97 1.26 6.17 -7.14
CA VAL A 97 0.69 7.47 -7.46
C VAL A 97 -0.84 7.42 -7.26
N PRO A 98 -1.41 8.17 -6.31
CA PRO A 98 -2.86 8.19 -6.09
C PRO A 98 -3.61 8.94 -7.17
N LEU A 99 -4.86 8.53 -7.41
CA LEU A 99 -5.81 9.26 -8.24
C LEU A 99 -6.42 10.45 -7.47
N ASP A 100 -7.12 11.32 -8.21
CA ASP A 100 -7.98 12.34 -7.61
C ASP A 100 -9.08 11.67 -6.74
N PRO A 101 -9.22 12.03 -5.45
CA PRO A 101 -10.26 11.46 -4.59
C PRO A 101 -11.68 11.65 -5.13
N ALA A 102 -11.93 12.67 -5.96
CA ALA A 102 -13.23 12.97 -6.52
C ALA A 102 -13.74 11.87 -7.48
N VAL A 103 -12.85 11.08 -8.08
CA VAL A 103 -13.26 9.99 -9.00
C VAL A 103 -13.59 8.68 -8.28
N ALA A 104 -13.27 8.55 -6.99
CA ALA A 104 -13.24 7.27 -6.28
C ALA A 104 -14.57 6.48 -6.20
N SER A 105 -15.70 7.10 -6.53
CA SER A 105 -17.03 6.49 -6.53
C SER A 105 -17.56 6.12 -7.93
N ASP A 106 -16.81 6.39 -8.99
CA ASP A 106 -17.24 6.13 -10.38
C ASP A 106 -16.17 5.34 -11.14
N THR A 107 -16.51 4.13 -11.56
CA THR A 107 -15.61 3.21 -12.26
C THR A 107 -15.04 3.82 -13.54
N GLU A 108 -15.88 4.48 -14.35
CA GLU A 108 -15.43 5.04 -15.64
C GLU A 108 -14.55 6.27 -15.41
N ALA A 109 -14.87 7.09 -14.40
CA ALA A 109 -14.03 8.22 -14.02
C ALA A 109 -12.64 7.76 -13.51
N ILE A 110 -12.60 6.69 -12.71
CA ILE A 110 -11.34 6.05 -12.26
C ILE A 110 -10.52 5.58 -13.47
N LEU A 111 -11.15 4.87 -14.41
CA LEU A 111 -10.45 4.35 -15.59
C LEU A 111 -9.90 5.47 -16.47
N ALA A 112 -10.70 6.51 -16.73
CA ALA A 112 -10.29 7.65 -17.52
C ALA A 112 -9.08 8.37 -16.89
N GLU A 113 -9.15 8.65 -15.59
CA GLU A 113 -8.07 9.34 -14.86
C GLU A 113 -6.81 8.48 -14.77
N ALA A 114 -6.95 7.18 -14.51
CA ALA A 114 -5.83 6.26 -14.44
C ALA A 114 -5.08 6.18 -15.78
N ARG A 115 -5.80 6.00 -16.90
CA ARG A 115 -5.19 5.97 -18.24
C ARG A 115 -4.51 7.29 -18.58
N ARG A 116 -5.13 8.42 -18.20
CA ARG A 116 -4.55 9.76 -18.39
C ARG A 116 -3.21 9.89 -17.65
N LEU A 117 -3.17 9.57 -16.35
CA LEU A 117 -1.94 9.64 -15.55
C LEU A 117 -0.87 8.66 -16.03
N TRP A 118 -1.25 7.43 -16.41
CA TRP A 118 -0.34 6.44 -16.97
C TRP A 118 0.37 6.97 -18.23
N SER A 119 -0.42 7.51 -19.17
CA SER A 119 0.09 8.07 -20.42
C SER A 119 0.90 9.35 -20.20
N GLU A 120 0.45 10.21 -19.29
CA GLU A 120 1.09 11.50 -19.06
C GLU A 120 2.42 11.33 -18.32
N ILE A 121 2.48 10.54 -17.25
CA ILE A 121 3.73 10.34 -16.50
C ILE A 121 4.74 9.54 -17.33
N ALA A 122 4.28 8.54 -18.09
CA ALA A 122 5.08 7.75 -19.04
C ALA A 122 6.34 7.12 -18.39
N ARG A 123 6.13 6.35 -17.31
CA ARG A 123 7.15 5.56 -16.63
C ARG A 123 6.62 4.16 -16.31
N LYS A 124 7.46 3.13 -16.51
CA LYS A 124 7.06 1.72 -16.40
C LYS A 124 6.93 1.22 -14.96
N ASN A 125 7.64 1.86 -14.05
CA ASN A 125 7.70 1.52 -12.63
C ASN A 125 6.73 2.37 -11.80
N LEU A 126 5.62 2.79 -12.38
CA LEU A 126 4.51 3.37 -11.64
C LEU A 126 3.56 2.29 -11.15
N LEU A 127 2.83 2.58 -10.07
CA LEU A 127 1.62 1.89 -9.65
C LEU A 127 0.53 2.94 -9.44
N LEU A 128 -0.58 2.86 -10.16
CA LEU A 128 -1.70 3.78 -9.93
C LEU A 128 -2.52 3.31 -8.73
N ALA A 129 -2.64 4.16 -7.72
CA ALA A 129 -3.31 3.82 -6.47
C ALA A 129 -4.82 4.02 -6.59
N ILE A 130 -5.53 2.90 -6.75
CA ILE A 130 -6.97 2.82 -6.92
C ILE A 130 -7.60 2.52 -5.56
N PRO A 131 -8.42 3.42 -4.99
CA PRO A 131 -9.14 3.13 -3.75
C PRO A 131 -10.01 1.88 -3.93
N ALA A 132 -9.97 0.94 -2.99
CA ALA A 132 -10.76 -0.30 -3.03
C ALA A 132 -12.24 -0.08 -2.64
N THR A 133 -12.88 0.89 -3.28
CA THR A 133 -14.32 1.12 -3.23
C THR A 133 -15.05 0.09 -4.09
N ASP A 134 -16.39 0.05 -4.02
CA ASP A 134 -17.19 -0.81 -4.88
C ASP A 134 -17.02 -0.47 -6.38
N ALA A 135 -16.70 0.80 -6.70
CA ALA A 135 -16.34 1.24 -8.05
C ALA A 135 -14.86 0.96 -8.41
N GLY A 136 -13.95 1.02 -7.43
CA GLY A 136 -12.53 0.79 -7.65
C GLY A 136 -12.15 -0.67 -7.89
N ILE A 137 -12.85 -1.63 -7.27
CA ILE A 137 -12.60 -3.06 -7.47
C ILE A 137 -12.74 -3.50 -8.95
N PRO A 138 -13.85 -3.18 -9.67
CA PRO A 138 -13.93 -3.51 -11.09
C PRO A 138 -12.90 -2.72 -11.92
N ALA A 139 -12.59 -1.47 -11.56
CA ALA A 139 -11.56 -0.70 -12.24
C ALA A 139 -10.16 -1.34 -12.14
N ILE A 140 -9.81 -1.93 -10.98
CA ILE A 140 -8.57 -2.69 -10.79
C ILE A 140 -8.47 -3.83 -11.81
N SER A 141 -9.52 -4.64 -11.97
CA SER A 141 -9.57 -5.76 -12.92
C SER A 141 -9.33 -5.26 -14.35
N THR A 142 -10.01 -4.20 -14.77
CA THR A 142 -9.87 -3.61 -16.11
C THR A 142 -8.48 -3.03 -16.36
N LEU A 143 -7.93 -2.25 -15.43
CA LEU A 143 -6.60 -1.64 -15.60
C LEU A 143 -5.48 -2.69 -15.69
N VAL A 144 -5.57 -3.74 -14.86
CA VAL A 144 -4.62 -4.86 -14.91
C VAL A 144 -4.75 -5.61 -16.24
N ALA A 145 -5.97 -5.79 -16.76
CA ALA A 145 -6.22 -6.37 -18.08
C ALA A 145 -5.65 -5.53 -19.24
N GLU A 146 -5.46 -4.23 -19.02
CA GLU A 146 -4.80 -3.30 -19.95
C GLU A 146 -3.28 -3.24 -19.78
N GLY A 147 -2.73 -3.97 -18.80
CA GLY A 147 -1.31 -3.99 -18.49
C GLY A 147 -0.83 -2.83 -17.62
N ILE A 148 -1.75 -2.11 -16.99
CA ILE A 148 -1.43 -1.02 -16.06
C ILE A 148 -1.16 -1.60 -14.67
N ASN A 149 -0.05 -1.16 -14.08
CA ASN A 149 0.32 -1.52 -12.72
C ASN A 149 -0.57 -0.80 -11.71
N VAL A 150 -1.09 -1.52 -10.72
CA VAL A 150 -2.06 -0.99 -9.75
C VAL A 150 -1.63 -1.16 -8.29
N ASN A 151 -1.91 -0.15 -7.48
CA ASN A 151 -1.95 -0.26 -6.03
C ASN A 151 -3.41 -0.23 -5.56
N ALA A 152 -3.95 -1.36 -5.10
CA ALA A 152 -5.25 -1.36 -4.43
C ALA A 152 -5.11 -0.71 -3.04
N THR A 153 -5.58 0.52 -2.87
CA THR A 153 -5.34 1.32 -1.66
C THR A 153 -6.60 1.51 -0.82
N MET A 154 -6.45 2.08 0.37
CA MET A 154 -7.50 2.29 1.37
C MET A 154 -8.17 0.98 1.82
N LEU A 155 -7.38 -0.09 1.93
CA LEU A 155 -7.83 -1.36 2.48
C LEU A 155 -7.72 -1.33 4.01
N PHE A 156 -8.80 -1.70 4.70
CA PHE A 156 -8.85 -1.76 6.17
C PHE A 156 -9.31 -3.13 6.70
N THR A 157 -9.88 -3.98 5.84
CA THR A 157 -10.42 -5.29 6.25
C THR A 157 -9.91 -6.41 5.35
N PRO A 158 -9.78 -7.65 5.87
CA PRO A 158 -9.39 -8.81 5.07
C PRO A 158 -10.36 -9.08 3.93
N ARG A 159 -11.65 -8.77 4.13
CA ARG A 159 -12.71 -8.97 3.14
C ARG A 159 -12.54 -8.05 1.94
N LYS A 160 -12.33 -6.74 2.15
CA LYS A 160 -12.06 -5.83 1.02
C LYS A 160 -10.74 -6.13 0.34
N TYR A 161 -9.73 -6.58 1.09
CA TYR A 161 -8.48 -7.05 0.49
C TYR A 161 -8.72 -8.25 -0.44
N GLU A 162 -9.45 -9.27 0.02
CA GLU A 162 -9.80 -10.45 -0.79
C GLU A 162 -10.51 -10.05 -2.09
N GLN A 163 -11.46 -9.12 -2.04
CA GLN A 163 -12.13 -8.60 -3.23
C GLN A 163 -11.16 -7.92 -4.21
N ALA A 164 -10.27 -7.05 -3.72
CA ALA A 164 -9.29 -6.37 -4.56
C ALA A 164 -8.27 -7.35 -5.17
N ALA A 165 -7.82 -8.35 -4.40
CA ALA A 165 -6.87 -9.37 -4.86
C ALA A 165 -7.50 -10.32 -5.90
N LEU A 166 -8.78 -10.66 -5.76
CA LEU A 166 -9.53 -11.41 -6.77
C LEU A 166 -9.73 -10.59 -8.04
N GLY A 167 -10.00 -9.29 -7.93
CA GLY A 167 -10.06 -8.38 -9.09
C GLY A 167 -8.72 -8.28 -9.82
N TYR A 168 -7.60 -8.20 -9.09
CA TYR A 168 -6.26 -8.26 -9.68
C TYR A 168 -6.01 -9.58 -10.42
N MET A 169 -6.37 -10.72 -9.81
CA MET A 169 -6.23 -12.03 -10.44
C MET A 169 -7.05 -12.14 -11.72
N GLU A 170 -8.30 -11.70 -11.70
CA GLU A 170 -9.18 -11.67 -12.87
C GLU A 170 -8.59 -10.77 -13.98
N GLY A 171 -8.03 -9.61 -13.62
CA GLY A 171 -7.35 -8.74 -14.58
C GLY A 171 -6.15 -9.41 -15.24
N LEU A 172 -5.34 -10.16 -14.48
CA LEU A 172 -4.23 -10.94 -15.03
C LEU A 172 -4.71 -12.04 -15.98
N GLU A 173 -5.81 -12.72 -15.65
CA GLU A 173 -6.42 -13.74 -16.50
C GLU A 173 -6.92 -13.15 -17.82
N LYS A 174 -7.56 -11.97 -17.78
CA LYS A 174 -7.97 -11.23 -18.97
C LYS A 174 -6.78 -10.80 -19.81
N PHE A 175 -5.73 -10.24 -19.18
CA PHE A 175 -4.49 -9.86 -19.85
C PHE A 175 -3.83 -11.05 -20.56
N ALA A 176 -3.82 -12.22 -19.91
CA ALA A 176 -3.26 -13.45 -20.45
C ALA A 176 -4.02 -13.98 -21.68
N ALA A 177 -5.34 -13.74 -21.73
CA ALA A 177 -6.21 -14.20 -22.79
C ALA A 177 -6.20 -13.29 -24.02
N SER A 178 -5.87 -12.01 -23.87
CA SER A 178 -5.78 -11.04 -24.97
C SER A 178 -4.50 -11.17 -25.80
N ASP A 179 -4.58 -10.85 -27.10
CA ASP A 179 -3.41 -10.72 -27.99
C ASP A 179 -2.66 -9.40 -27.71
N ASN A 180 -1.95 -9.36 -26.59
CA ASN A 180 -1.15 -8.21 -26.16
C ASN A 180 0.32 -8.32 -26.60
N SER A 181 0.58 -8.99 -27.73
CA SER A 181 1.92 -9.18 -28.29
C SER A 181 2.70 -7.86 -28.44
N ASN A 182 2.01 -6.76 -28.74
CA ASN A 182 2.60 -5.42 -28.86
C ASN A 182 3.13 -4.83 -27.53
N ILE A 183 2.59 -5.25 -26.38
CA ILE A 183 3.05 -4.80 -25.05
C ILE A 183 4.29 -5.60 -24.60
N CYS A 184 4.45 -6.81 -25.14
CA CYS A 184 5.50 -7.77 -24.75
C CYS A 184 6.79 -7.69 -25.60
N ASN A 185 6.85 -6.79 -26.59
CA ASN A 185 7.88 -6.79 -27.64
C ASN A 185 9.18 -6.04 -27.30
N GLU A 186 9.42 -5.71 -26.02
CA GLU A 186 10.72 -5.13 -25.65
C GLU A 186 11.76 -6.23 -25.47
N LYS A 187 12.84 -6.16 -26.27
CA LYS A 187 14.06 -6.92 -26.02
C LYS A 187 14.59 -6.54 -24.63
N GLU A 188 14.53 -7.47 -23.68
CA GLU A 188 15.27 -7.33 -22.43
C GLU A 188 16.76 -7.19 -22.76
N PRO A 189 17.54 -6.39 -22.01
CA PRO A 189 18.98 -6.28 -22.21
C PRO A 189 19.60 -7.67 -22.16
N GLU A 190 20.46 -7.97 -23.13
CA GLU A 190 21.17 -9.24 -23.25
C GLU A 190 22.17 -9.40 -22.10
N ASP A 191 21.69 -9.78 -20.92
CA ASP A 191 22.54 -10.34 -19.88
C ASP A 191 22.97 -11.72 -20.40
N GLY A 192 24.20 -11.81 -20.92
CA GLY A 192 24.75 -12.90 -21.72
C GLY A 192 24.89 -14.29 -21.08
N GLU A 193 23.98 -14.70 -20.19
CA GLU A 193 24.04 -16.01 -19.55
C GLU A 193 22.65 -16.52 -19.09
N SER A 194 21.73 -16.79 -20.03
CA SER A 194 20.52 -17.55 -19.70
C SER A 194 19.92 -18.26 -20.93
N THR A 195 20.44 -19.44 -21.25
CA THR A 195 19.90 -20.42 -22.21
C THR A 195 18.66 -21.15 -21.68
N SER A 196 17.60 -20.41 -21.34
CA SER A 196 16.27 -20.98 -21.12
C SER A 196 15.28 -20.23 -22.03
N PRO A 197 14.34 -20.90 -22.71
CA PRO A 197 13.45 -20.27 -23.66
C PRO A 197 12.47 -19.33 -22.93
N ARG A 198 12.89 -18.09 -22.66
CA ARG A 198 12.08 -17.01 -22.06
C ARG A 198 11.08 -16.37 -23.04
N SER A 199 10.93 -16.95 -24.23
CA SER A 199 10.02 -16.52 -25.30
C SER A 199 8.51 -16.72 -24.99
N LEU A 200 8.14 -17.07 -23.76
CA LEU A 200 6.77 -17.42 -23.36
C LEU A 200 6.19 -16.58 -22.22
N ALA A 201 6.95 -15.64 -21.64
CA ALA A 201 6.42 -14.75 -20.62
C ALA A 201 5.46 -13.75 -21.28
N ARG A 202 4.15 -14.01 -21.17
CA ARG A 202 3.10 -13.16 -21.74
C ARG A 202 2.68 -12.01 -20.82
N ILE A 203 2.98 -12.06 -19.52
CA ILE A 203 2.56 -11.05 -18.52
C ILE A 203 3.72 -10.41 -17.71
N PRO A 204 4.98 -10.35 -18.16
CA PRO A 204 6.10 -10.13 -17.22
C PRO A 204 6.19 -8.68 -16.70
N HIS A 205 5.30 -7.77 -17.10
CA HIS A 205 5.39 -6.35 -16.77
C HIS A 205 4.29 -5.85 -15.82
N VAL A 206 3.22 -6.62 -15.60
CA VAL A 206 2.06 -6.19 -14.81
C VAL A 206 2.28 -6.52 -13.34
N ALA A 207 2.43 -5.49 -12.51
CA ALA A 207 2.64 -5.59 -11.09
C ALA A 207 1.45 -5.03 -10.31
N GLY A 208 1.23 -5.61 -9.13
CA GLY A 208 0.21 -5.18 -8.20
C GLY A 208 0.77 -5.06 -6.78
N ILE A 209 0.28 -4.08 -6.04
CA ILE A 209 0.36 -4.07 -4.57
C ILE A 209 -1.02 -3.80 -3.97
N ALA A 210 -1.19 -4.11 -2.68
CA ALA A 210 -2.40 -3.85 -1.93
C ALA A 210 -2.06 -3.11 -0.63
N SER A 211 -2.25 -1.79 -0.59
CA SER A 211 -1.99 -0.94 0.58
C SER A 211 -3.08 -1.10 1.65
N PHE A 212 -2.72 -1.81 2.73
CA PHE A 212 -3.54 -2.10 3.90
C PHE A 212 -3.17 -1.17 5.06
N LEU A 213 -4.10 -0.33 5.50
CA LEU A 213 -3.85 0.71 6.50
C LEU A 213 -4.02 0.18 7.93
N LEU A 214 -3.06 0.47 8.80
CA LEU A 214 -2.99 -0.08 10.16
C LEU A 214 -3.49 0.87 11.24
N SER A 215 -2.71 1.91 11.59
CA SER A 215 -3.01 2.76 12.75
C SER A 215 -4.44 3.32 12.80
N PRO A 216 -5.06 3.73 11.67
CA PRO A 216 -6.45 4.20 11.70
C PRO A 216 -7.46 3.18 12.23
N ILE A 217 -7.20 1.87 12.08
CA ILE A 217 -8.07 0.80 12.60
C ILE A 217 -8.03 0.80 14.13
N ASP A 218 -6.83 0.78 14.71
CA ASP A 218 -6.67 0.78 16.18
C ASP A 218 -7.21 2.08 16.78
N THR A 219 -6.91 3.25 16.20
CA THR A 219 -7.46 4.54 16.68
C THR A 219 -8.99 4.52 16.73
N ALA A 220 -9.65 4.05 15.67
CA ALA A 220 -11.10 4.00 15.61
C ALA A 220 -11.70 3.00 16.60
N ILE A 221 -11.15 1.79 16.69
CA ILE A 221 -11.65 0.74 17.58
C ILE A 221 -11.39 1.09 19.05
N ASP A 222 -10.21 1.60 19.38
CA ASP A 222 -9.88 2.00 20.75
C ASP A 222 -10.76 3.15 21.25
N THR A 223 -11.15 4.06 20.34
CA THR A 223 -12.12 5.13 20.64
C THR A 223 -13.51 4.58 20.96
N ILE A 224 -13.97 3.59 20.19
CA ILE A 224 -15.26 2.90 20.42
C ILE A 224 -15.20 2.13 21.74
N ILE A 225 -14.13 1.38 22.00
CA ILE A 225 -13.91 0.65 23.24
C ILE A 225 -13.94 1.61 24.44
N SER A 226 -13.21 2.73 24.35
CA SER A 226 -13.15 3.73 25.41
C SER A 226 -14.54 4.31 25.69
N SER A 227 -15.31 4.59 24.64
CA SER A 227 -16.69 5.07 24.77
C SER A 227 -17.60 4.03 25.43
N HIS A 228 -17.49 2.75 25.06
CA HIS A 228 -18.23 1.66 25.70
C HIS A 228 -17.87 1.48 27.18
N LEU A 229 -16.60 1.63 27.55
CA LEU A 229 -16.14 1.49 28.93
C LEU A 229 -16.52 2.69 29.81
N ASN A 230 -16.56 3.90 29.23
CA ASN A 230 -16.89 5.14 29.94
C ASN A 230 -18.39 5.42 30.03
N GLN A 231 -19.22 4.78 29.20
CA GLN A 231 -20.67 4.85 29.28
C GLN A 231 -21.17 4.11 30.53
N CYS A 232 -21.16 4.80 31.66
CA CYS A 232 -21.87 4.39 32.87
C CYS A 232 -23.39 4.58 32.66
N GLY A 233 -24.06 3.56 32.13
CA GLY A 233 -25.49 3.33 32.38
C GLY A 233 -26.52 4.06 31.50
N LEU A 234 -26.19 4.50 30.28
CA LEU A 234 -27.16 5.26 29.46
C LEU A 234 -27.77 4.53 28.25
N ILE A 235 -27.16 3.46 27.70
CA ILE A 235 -27.73 2.76 26.51
C ILE A 235 -27.46 1.24 26.51
N LYS A 236 -26.29 0.76 26.94
CA LYS A 236 -25.94 -0.67 26.98
C LYS A 236 -25.06 -0.97 28.20
N THR A 237 -25.46 -1.94 29.02
CA THR A 237 -24.70 -2.31 30.22
C THR A 237 -23.81 -3.51 29.91
N TYR A 238 -22.51 -3.28 29.75
CA TYR A 238 -21.54 -4.37 29.61
C TYR A 238 -21.31 -5.05 30.98
N SER A 239 -21.40 -6.38 30.99
CA SER A 239 -21.03 -7.23 32.13
C SER A 239 -19.54 -7.07 32.47
N ALA A 240 -19.13 -7.49 33.67
CA ALA A 240 -17.72 -7.45 34.06
C ALA A 240 -16.81 -8.21 33.09
N LEU A 241 -17.27 -9.36 32.57
CA LEU A 241 -16.55 -10.17 31.60
C LEU A 241 -16.41 -9.45 30.25
N GLU A 242 -17.49 -8.83 29.75
CA GLU A 242 -17.43 -8.07 28.49
C GLU A 242 -16.54 -6.84 28.60
N ARG A 243 -16.52 -6.16 29.75
CA ARG A 243 -15.60 -5.04 30.00
C ARG A 243 -14.15 -5.50 29.97
N GLU A 244 -13.86 -6.65 30.55
CA GLU A 244 -12.52 -7.23 30.50
C GLU A 244 -12.13 -7.64 29.08
N ALA A 245 -13.05 -8.27 28.34
CA ALA A 245 -12.85 -8.58 26.93
C ALA A 245 -12.58 -7.31 26.09
N LEU A 246 -13.36 -6.23 26.30
CA LEU A 246 -13.15 -4.94 25.64
C LEU A 246 -11.76 -4.37 25.92
N ARG A 247 -11.31 -4.34 27.19
CA ARG A 247 -9.94 -3.92 27.54
C ARG A 247 -8.90 -4.80 26.88
N GLY A 248 -9.15 -6.10 26.82
CA GLY A 248 -8.29 -7.08 26.17
C GLY A 248 -8.13 -6.88 24.66
N LEU A 249 -8.98 -6.08 24.01
CA LEU A 249 -8.93 -5.82 22.56
C LEU A 249 -8.19 -4.53 22.18
N VAL A 250 -7.92 -3.65 23.15
CA VAL A 250 -7.26 -2.35 22.94
C VAL A 250 -5.93 -2.54 22.23
N GLY A 251 -5.77 -1.87 21.09
CA GLY A 251 -4.59 -1.94 20.24
C GLY A 251 -4.35 -3.29 19.55
N LYS A 252 -5.29 -4.23 19.54
CA LYS A 252 -5.05 -5.56 18.89
C LYS A 252 -5.66 -5.67 17.49
N ALA A 253 -6.59 -4.80 17.14
CA ALA A 253 -7.45 -4.98 15.98
C ALA A 253 -6.71 -4.81 14.66
N ALA A 254 -5.83 -3.81 14.53
CA ALA A 254 -5.10 -3.55 13.29
C ALA A 254 -4.18 -4.72 12.92
N ILE A 255 -3.40 -5.22 13.88
CA ILE A 255 -2.48 -6.36 13.68
C ILE A 255 -3.26 -7.64 13.39
N ALA A 256 -4.36 -7.90 14.11
CA ALA A 256 -5.22 -9.05 13.85
C ALA A 256 -5.83 -9.00 12.44
N SER A 257 -6.33 -7.83 12.03
CA SER A 257 -6.86 -7.59 10.69
C SER A 257 -5.80 -7.82 9.60
N ALA A 258 -4.59 -7.26 9.78
CA ALA A 258 -3.47 -7.44 8.86
C ALA A 258 -3.06 -8.91 8.71
N LYS A 259 -2.96 -9.65 9.82
CA LYS A 259 -2.63 -11.09 9.81
C LYS A 259 -3.69 -11.94 9.13
N ALA A 260 -4.96 -11.61 9.34
CA ALA A 260 -6.06 -12.25 8.62
C ALA A 260 -5.98 -11.94 7.11
N ALA A 261 -5.65 -10.70 6.71
CA ALA A 261 -5.41 -10.36 5.31
C ALA A 261 -4.22 -11.12 4.70
N TYR A 262 -3.13 -11.31 5.46
CA TYR A 262 -2.00 -12.13 5.02
C TYR A 262 -2.38 -13.60 4.81
N GLY A 263 -3.23 -14.16 5.67
CA GLY A 263 -3.79 -15.51 5.46
C GLY A 263 -4.58 -15.61 4.15
N ARG A 264 -5.38 -14.58 3.82
CA ARG A 264 -6.09 -14.49 2.53
C ARG A 264 -5.11 -14.39 1.36
N PHE A 265 -4.05 -13.59 1.48
CA PHE A 265 -3.00 -13.45 0.48
C PHE A 265 -2.37 -14.79 0.14
N GLN A 266 -2.01 -15.58 1.16
CA GLN A 266 -1.42 -16.90 0.97
C GLN A 266 -2.39 -17.85 0.25
N ALA A 267 -3.67 -17.86 0.64
CA ALA A 267 -4.68 -18.71 0.04
C ALA A 267 -4.93 -18.34 -1.44
N ILE A 268 -5.13 -17.05 -1.73
CA ILE A 268 -5.44 -16.55 -3.08
C ILE A 268 -4.27 -16.80 -4.02
N PHE A 269 -3.05 -16.43 -3.64
CA PHE A 269 -1.86 -16.58 -4.49
C PHE A 269 -1.18 -17.95 -4.34
N SER A 270 -1.99 -19.01 -4.37
CA SER A 270 -1.58 -20.42 -4.33
C SER A 270 -2.54 -21.30 -5.14
N GLY A 271 -2.17 -22.56 -5.37
CA GLY A 271 -3.01 -23.54 -6.05
C GLY A 271 -3.09 -23.38 -7.57
N PRO A 272 -3.85 -24.26 -8.26
CA PRO A 272 -3.77 -24.41 -9.71
C PRO A 272 -4.09 -23.14 -10.50
N ARG A 273 -5.07 -22.34 -10.04
CA ARG A 273 -5.45 -21.07 -10.69
C ARG A 273 -4.28 -20.08 -10.72
N TRP A 274 -3.58 -19.94 -9.60
CA TRP A 274 -2.42 -19.05 -9.50
C TRP A 274 -1.20 -19.62 -10.25
N GLU A 275 -0.95 -20.92 -10.14
CA GLU A 275 0.18 -21.58 -10.80
C GLU A 275 0.14 -21.45 -12.33
N ALA A 276 -1.06 -21.47 -12.92
CA ALA A 276 -1.25 -21.20 -14.35
C ALA A 276 -0.78 -19.79 -14.76
N LEU A 277 -1.07 -18.77 -13.94
CA LEU A 277 -0.62 -17.39 -14.19
C LEU A 277 0.90 -17.23 -13.97
N VAL A 278 1.45 -17.90 -12.95
CA VAL A 278 2.91 -17.92 -12.71
C VAL A 278 3.68 -18.49 -13.91
N ALA A 279 3.15 -19.54 -14.55
CA ALA A 279 3.74 -20.10 -15.76
C ALA A 279 3.83 -19.09 -16.92
N MET A 280 2.99 -18.05 -16.90
CA MET A 280 2.99 -16.94 -17.88
C MET A 280 3.78 -15.71 -17.40
N GLY A 281 4.42 -15.77 -16.23
CA GLY A 281 5.26 -14.71 -15.68
C GLY A 281 4.54 -13.75 -14.72
N ALA A 282 3.34 -14.07 -14.25
CA ALA A 282 2.60 -13.22 -13.33
C ALA A 282 3.31 -13.04 -11.98
N GLN A 283 3.15 -11.85 -11.39
CA GLN A 283 3.66 -11.51 -10.06
C GLN A 283 2.53 -11.44 -9.05
N LYS A 284 2.79 -11.85 -7.79
CA LYS A 284 1.79 -11.74 -6.72
C LYS A 284 1.49 -10.26 -6.42
N GLN A 285 0.22 -9.93 -6.16
CA GLN A 285 -0.11 -8.63 -5.58
C GLN A 285 0.32 -8.61 -4.11
N ARG A 286 1.48 -8.00 -3.82
CA ARG A 286 2.03 -7.99 -2.46
C ARG A 286 1.22 -7.09 -1.55
N LEU A 287 1.03 -7.52 -0.30
CA LEU A 287 0.45 -6.66 0.75
C LEU A 287 1.48 -5.59 1.14
N LEU A 288 1.04 -4.34 1.16
CA LEU A 288 1.79 -3.20 1.67
C LEU A 288 1.14 -2.70 2.96
N TRP A 289 1.86 -2.78 4.07
CA TRP A 289 1.44 -2.26 5.37
C TRP A 289 1.64 -0.75 5.40
N ALA A 290 0.54 0.01 5.36
CA ALA A 290 0.50 1.47 5.32
C ALA A 290 -0.04 2.06 6.63
N GLY A 291 0.12 3.37 6.85
CA GLY A 291 -0.34 4.01 8.09
C GLY A 291 0.32 3.40 9.32
N THR A 292 1.64 3.23 9.24
CA THR A 292 2.48 2.54 10.24
C THR A 292 2.98 3.48 11.33
N THR A 293 2.81 4.80 11.16
CA THR A 293 2.99 5.77 12.24
C THR A 293 1.93 5.54 13.31
N VAL A 294 2.38 5.33 14.54
CA VAL A 294 1.51 5.08 15.69
C VAL A 294 0.95 6.40 16.20
N GLU A 295 -0.38 6.53 16.24
CA GLU A 295 -1.05 7.75 16.72
C GLU A 295 -1.23 7.78 18.24
N ASN A 296 -1.37 6.61 18.88
CA ASN A 296 -1.55 6.51 20.33
C ASN A 296 -0.19 6.42 21.03
N LEU A 297 0.16 7.47 21.78
CA LEU A 297 1.43 7.58 22.53
C LEU A 297 1.63 6.51 23.62
N ALA A 298 0.56 5.81 24.03
CA ALA A 298 0.68 4.68 24.95
C ALA A 298 1.34 3.45 24.29
N TYR A 299 1.41 3.41 22.97
CA TYR A 299 2.03 2.30 22.24
C TYR A 299 3.44 2.64 21.78
N ARG A 300 4.27 1.60 21.67
CA ARG A 300 5.61 1.73 21.10
C ARG A 300 5.51 2.09 19.61
N GLU A 301 6.28 3.08 19.17
CA GLU A 301 6.31 3.57 17.79
C GLU A 301 6.65 2.48 16.75
N THR A 302 7.45 1.46 17.12
CA THR A 302 7.86 0.36 16.23
C THR A 302 6.88 -0.81 16.18
N ARG A 303 5.74 -0.75 16.88
CA ARG A 303 4.87 -1.92 17.12
C ARG A 303 4.46 -2.66 15.84
N TYR A 304 4.13 -1.93 14.76
CA TYR A 304 3.68 -2.55 13.52
C TYR A 304 4.85 -3.18 12.76
N LEU A 305 6.03 -2.54 12.82
CA LEU A 305 7.27 -3.10 12.26
C LEU A 305 7.64 -4.39 12.97
N ASP A 306 7.54 -4.42 14.30
CA ASP A 306 7.85 -5.59 15.13
C ASP A 306 6.84 -6.73 14.88
N ALA A 307 5.55 -6.41 14.70
CA ALA A 307 4.48 -7.39 14.59
C ALA A 307 4.25 -7.94 13.17
N LEU A 308 4.61 -7.19 12.12
CA LEU A 308 4.32 -7.52 10.72
C LEU A 308 5.62 -7.59 9.90
N GLY A 309 6.04 -8.80 9.56
CA GLY A 309 7.34 -9.10 8.94
C GLY A 309 7.27 -10.29 8.00
N GLU A 310 6.06 -10.61 7.55
CA GLU A 310 5.79 -11.83 6.81
C GLU A 310 6.41 -11.77 5.39
N PRO A 311 6.85 -12.91 4.83
CA PRO A 311 7.46 -12.95 3.49
C PRO A 311 6.53 -12.41 2.39
N ASN A 312 7.12 -11.82 1.35
CA ASN A 312 6.43 -11.19 0.22
C ASN A 312 5.48 -10.05 0.60
N THR A 313 5.78 -9.34 1.69
CA THR A 313 5.08 -8.10 2.08
C THR A 313 5.98 -6.88 1.90
N ILE A 314 5.36 -5.70 1.96
CA ILE A 314 6.03 -4.41 1.94
C ILE A 314 5.64 -3.68 3.22
N MET A 315 6.59 -3.03 3.89
CA MET A 315 6.32 -2.08 4.95
C MET A 315 6.56 -0.68 4.42
N SER A 316 5.53 0.17 4.41
CA SER A 316 5.69 1.60 4.11
C SER A 316 5.86 2.37 5.40
N ILE A 317 6.95 3.14 5.52
CA ILE A 317 7.30 3.87 6.74
C ILE A 317 7.54 5.35 6.42
N SER A 318 7.28 6.22 7.39
CA SER A 318 7.62 7.63 7.25
C SER A 318 9.14 7.86 7.38
N PRO A 319 9.68 8.98 6.85
CA PRO A 319 11.07 9.37 7.07
C PRO A 319 11.44 9.47 8.56
N ALA A 320 10.52 9.97 9.40
CA ALA A 320 10.72 10.05 10.85
C ALA A 320 10.89 8.66 11.49
N LEU A 321 10.05 7.69 11.10
CA LEU A 321 10.13 6.32 11.61
C LEU A 321 11.39 5.61 11.10
N LEU A 322 11.82 5.89 9.86
CA LEU A 322 13.09 5.40 9.32
C LEU A 322 14.29 5.91 10.14
N ALA A 323 14.30 7.19 10.49
CA ALA A 323 15.34 7.81 11.30
C ALA A 323 15.37 7.20 12.72
N ALA A 324 14.21 7.09 13.38
CA ALA A 324 14.09 6.48 14.71
C ALA A 324 14.57 5.02 14.72
N TYR A 325 14.18 4.23 13.71
CA TYR A 325 14.58 2.84 13.59
C TYR A 325 16.10 2.68 13.39
N THR A 326 16.70 3.54 12.56
CA THR A 326 18.14 3.53 12.28
C THR A 326 18.95 3.90 13.52
N GLN A 327 18.55 4.94 14.25
CA GLN A 327 19.21 5.38 15.48
C GLN A 327 19.18 4.28 16.57
N HIS A 328 18.06 3.57 16.71
CA HIS A 328 17.94 2.47 17.66
C HIS A 328 18.77 1.24 17.28
N ALA A 329 18.97 0.98 15.98
CA ALA A 329 19.82 -0.11 15.51
C ALA A 329 21.30 0.13 15.82
N GLU A 330 21.74 1.38 15.86
CA GLU A 330 23.13 1.78 16.16
C GLU A 330 23.47 1.72 17.66
N GLN A 331 22.47 1.77 18.55
CA GLN A 331 22.67 1.84 20.01
C GLN A 331 22.55 0.49 20.75
N GLY A 332 22.28 -0.63 20.06
CA GLY A 332 22.04 -1.94 20.68
C GLY A 332 23.15 -2.98 20.38
N PRO A 333 23.69 -3.71 21.38
CA PRO A 333 24.85 -4.59 21.20
C PRO A 333 24.59 -5.95 20.50
N SER A 334 23.53 -6.13 19.71
CA SER A 334 23.24 -7.44 19.08
C SER A 334 22.44 -7.46 17.77
N ARG A 335 22.14 -6.34 17.11
CA ARG A 335 21.59 -6.35 15.74
C ARG A 335 22.71 -6.23 14.70
N LYS A 336 23.52 -7.29 14.55
CA LYS A 336 24.46 -7.37 13.42
C LYS A 336 23.66 -7.49 12.12
N SER A 337 23.83 -6.49 11.26
CA SER A 337 23.28 -6.27 9.92
C SER A 337 21.75 -6.19 9.77
N GLY A 338 21.27 -4.96 9.56
CA GLY A 338 20.07 -4.70 8.78
C GLY A 338 18.73 -4.72 9.51
N TRP A 339 17.72 -4.23 8.79
CA TRP A 339 16.28 -4.38 9.00
C TRP A 339 15.90 -5.69 9.69
N PRO A 340 14.76 -5.75 10.43
CA PRO A 340 14.51 -6.86 11.33
C PRO A 340 14.39 -8.17 10.54
N SER A 341 15.47 -8.96 10.55
CA SER A 341 15.50 -10.28 9.94
C SER A 341 14.65 -11.24 10.75
N ARG A 342 14.15 -12.27 10.09
CA ARG A 342 13.23 -13.28 10.64
C ARG A 342 13.74 -13.91 11.96
N SER A 343 15.05 -13.89 12.22
CA SER A 343 15.68 -14.48 13.40
C SER A 343 15.57 -13.67 14.69
N SER A 344 15.12 -12.42 14.64
CA SER A 344 15.06 -11.54 15.84
C SER A 344 13.65 -11.37 16.42
N ARG A 345 12.63 -12.11 15.95
CA ARG A 345 11.24 -11.99 16.42
C ARG A 345 10.87 -13.19 17.30
N SER A 346 9.97 -12.97 18.27
CA SER A 346 9.50 -14.00 19.22
C SER A 346 9.08 -15.30 18.51
N PRO A 347 9.20 -16.46 19.17
CA PRO A 347 9.16 -17.78 18.54
C PRO A 347 7.78 -18.25 18.08
N ASP A 348 6.73 -17.42 18.19
CA ASP A 348 5.37 -17.90 17.94
C ASP A 348 5.23 -18.26 16.46
N SER A 349 4.75 -19.47 16.19
CA SER A 349 4.61 -19.95 14.82
C SER A 349 3.58 -19.10 14.04
N PRO A 350 3.68 -18.98 12.71
CA PRO A 350 2.65 -18.31 11.88
C PRO A 350 1.22 -18.80 12.16
N HIS A 351 1.06 -20.07 12.55
CA HIS A 351 -0.23 -20.65 12.95
C HIS A 351 -0.77 -20.10 14.27
N GLU A 352 0.09 -19.84 15.26
CA GLU A 352 -0.29 -19.26 16.55
C GLU A 352 -0.73 -17.80 16.40
N TYR A 353 -0.06 -17.06 15.51
CA TYR A 353 -0.46 -15.71 15.14
C TYR A 353 -1.78 -15.62 14.39
N ALA A 354 -2.03 -16.54 13.44
CA ALA A 354 -3.30 -16.62 12.72
C ALA A 354 -4.47 -17.01 13.64
N ASN A 355 -4.23 -17.91 14.60
CA ASN A 355 -5.22 -18.28 15.62
C ASN A 355 -5.55 -17.11 16.55
N ASN A 356 -4.54 -16.34 16.98
CA ASN A 356 -4.78 -15.15 17.79
C ASN A 356 -5.54 -14.05 17.02
N ALA A 357 -5.27 -13.88 15.72
CA ALA A 357 -5.99 -12.93 14.88
C ALA A 357 -7.48 -13.28 14.75
N SER A 358 -7.82 -14.56 14.53
CA SER A 358 -9.21 -14.99 14.40
C SER A 358 -10.00 -14.82 15.70
N VAL A 359 -9.36 -15.04 16.86
CA VAL A 359 -9.95 -14.79 18.18
C VAL A 359 -10.28 -13.31 18.35
N VAL A 360 -9.33 -12.41 18.12
CA VAL A 360 -9.54 -10.95 18.25
C VAL A 360 -10.70 -10.48 17.36
N LEU A 361 -10.71 -10.89 16.09
CA LEU A 361 -11.78 -10.50 15.15
C LEU A 361 -13.14 -11.11 15.54
N SER A 362 -13.16 -12.32 16.08
CA SER A 362 -14.39 -12.94 16.59
C SER A 362 -14.91 -12.24 17.84
N GLU A 363 -14.04 -11.82 18.76
CA GLU A 363 -14.42 -11.11 19.97
C GLU A 363 -14.99 -9.72 19.66
N LEU A 364 -14.38 -8.97 18.73
CA LEU A 364 -14.96 -7.71 18.22
C LEU A 364 -16.39 -7.92 17.73
N LYS A 365 -16.63 -8.98 16.94
CA LYS A 365 -17.97 -9.32 16.43
C LYS A 365 -18.95 -9.68 17.56
N LYS A 366 -18.53 -10.49 18.55
CA LYS A 366 -19.36 -10.82 19.73
C LYS A 366 -19.75 -9.58 20.52
N LEU A 367 -18.83 -8.61 20.63
CA LEU A 367 -19.07 -7.34 21.30
C LEU A 367 -19.79 -6.30 20.44
N HIS A 368 -20.25 -6.69 19.24
CA HIS A 368 -21.00 -5.87 18.29
C HIS A 368 -20.19 -4.66 17.77
N ILE A 369 -18.86 -4.83 17.64
CA ILE A 369 -17.96 -3.87 17.00
C ILE A 369 -17.66 -4.39 15.60
N SER A 370 -18.35 -3.82 14.60
CA SER A 370 -18.22 -4.23 13.20
C SER A 370 -16.99 -3.60 12.55
N LEU A 371 -15.98 -4.42 12.23
CA LEU A 371 -14.78 -3.95 11.52
C LEU A 371 -15.11 -3.42 10.11
N ASP A 372 -16.06 -4.05 9.41
CA ASP A 372 -16.50 -3.61 8.07
C ASP A 372 -17.17 -2.23 8.12
N GLU A 373 -18.06 -1.96 9.10
CA GLU A 373 -18.68 -0.62 9.25
C GLU A 373 -17.65 0.46 9.61
N ILE A 374 -16.69 0.12 10.47
CA ILE A 374 -15.59 1.04 10.83
C ILE A 374 -14.74 1.34 9.59
N ALA A 375 -14.43 0.31 8.80
CA ALA A 375 -13.67 0.47 7.56
C ALA A 375 -14.38 1.36 6.54
N GLU A 376 -15.69 1.24 6.37
CA GLU A 376 -16.48 2.11 5.48
C GLU A 376 -16.43 3.58 5.94
N ARG A 377 -16.49 3.83 7.25
CA ARG A 377 -16.33 5.18 7.82
C ARG A 377 -14.92 5.71 7.64
N LEU A 378 -13.89 4.88 7.85
CA LEU A 378 -12.49 5.25 7.63
C LEU A 378 -12.21 5.58 6.17
N LEU A 379 -12.72 4.78 5.24
CA LEU A 379 -12.65 5.01 3.80
C LEU A 379 -13.30 6.34 3.42
N SER A 380 -14.57 6.52 3.81
CA SER A 380 -15.36 7.71 3.47
C SER A 380 -14.74 8.99 4.05
N SER A 381 -14.32 8.95 5.31
CA SER A 381 -13.69 10.10 5.97
C SER A 381 -12.32 10.43 5.37
N ARG A 382 -11.56 9.43 4.91
CA ARG A 382 -10.27 9.65 4.24
C ARG A 382 -10.47 10.27 2.86
N LEU A 383 -11.36 9.72 2.03
CA LEU A 383 -11.70 10.28 0.72
C LEU A 383 -12.19 11.71 0.85
N LYS A 384 -13.10 11.97 1.81
CA LYS A 384 -13.58 13.33 2.08
C LYS A 384 -12.45 14.27 2.49
N ARG A 385 -11.59 13.90 3.44
CA ARG A 385 -10.45 14.75 3.85
C ARG A 385 -9.52 15.07 2.70
N GLN A 386 -9.24 14.11 1.83
CA GLN A 386 -8.40 14.35 0.67
C GLN A 386 -9.09 15.27 -0.35
N ALA A 387 -10.38 15.07 -0.62
CA ALA A 387 -11.16 15.96 -1.48
C ALA A 387 -11.26 17.39 -0.91
N ASP A 388 -11.49 17.53 0.39
CA ASP A 388 -11.55 18.82 1.08
C ASP A 388 -10.19 19.55 1.00
N ALA A 389 -9.08 18.84 1.15
CA ALA A 389 -7.74 19.40 0.97
C ALA A 389 -7.51 19.91 -0.48
N CYS A 390 -8.02 19.18 -1.48
CA CYS A 390 -8.01 19.61 -2.88
C CYS A 390 -8.88 20.86 -3.12
N ALA A 391 -10.05 20.92 -2.49
CA ALA A 391 -10.97 22.04 -2.60
C ALA A 391 -10.45 23.31 -1.91
N ASP A 392 -9.85 23.21 -0.71
CA ASP A 392 -9.28 24.37 0.01
C ASP A 392 -8.09 24.97 -0.74
N THR A 393 -7.30 24.12 -1.40
CA THR A 393 -6.29 24.59 -2.35
C THR A 393 -6.92 25.43 -3.43
N SER A 394 -8.10 25.01 -3.92
CA SER A 394 -8.77 25.69 -5.00
C SER A 394 -9.45 27.00 -4.60
N SER A 395 -9.87 27.12 -3.34
CA SER A 395 -10.46 28.36 -2.81
C SER A 395 -9.40 29.43 -2.51
N ARG A 396 -8.19 29.03 -2.08
CA ARG A 396 -7.06 29.94 -1.83
C ARG A 396 -6.53 30.64 -3.10
N PHE A 397 -6.87 30.13 -4.28
CA PHE A 397 -6.51 30.74 -5.57
C PHE A 397 -7.75 30.86 -6.48
N PRO A 398 -8.62 31.86 -6.30
CA PRO A 398 -9.98 31.90 -6.88
C PRO A 398 -10.09 31.95 -8.42
N GLY A 399 -8.99 31.95 -9.19
CA GLY A 399 -8.99 31.78 -10.65
C GLY A 399 -9.27 30.34 -11.14
N LEU A 400 -9.87 29.51 -10.29
CA LEU A 400 -9.87 28.04 -10.38
C LEU A 400 -11.17 27.38 -10.86
N ARG A 401 -12.06 28.13 -11.50
CA ARG A 401 -13.13 27.54 -12.33
C ARG A 401 -12.92 27.97 -13.77
N GLY A 402 -12.34 27.08 -14.56
CA GLY A 402 -12.20 27.17 -16.01
C GLY A 402 -12.42 25.81 -16.61
#